data_AF-A0A9D4RJL9-F1
#
_entry.id   AF-A0A9D4RJL9-F1
#
_cell.length_a   1.000
_cell.length_b   1.000
_cell.length_c   1.000
_cell.angle_alpha   90.00
_cell.angle_beta   90.00
_cell.angle_gamma   90.00
#
_symmetry.space_group_name_H-M   'P 1'
#
loop_
_entity.id
_entity.type
_entity.pdbx_description
1 polymer ?
#
loop_
_entity_poly.entity_id
_entity_poly.type
_entity_poly.pdbx_seq_one_letter_code
_entity_poly.pdbx_strand_id
1 'polypeptide(L)' 'MMYRIVHNLVDVPTTYLIPISSARGNGTCYLVPFARTESYQKSFFPDTIRIWNRLSQTIVSCSTGNSFKEEVQSISLK' A
#
# COMPACT_ATOMS: atom_id res chain seq x y z
N MET A 1 7.45 -2.11 -2.62
CA MET A 1 6.83 -3.25 -3.34
C MET A 1 5.39 -2.96 -3.75
N MET A 2 4.53 -2.45 -2.85
CA MET A 2 3.11 -2.15 -3.17
C MET A 2 2.89 -1.33 -4.44
N TYR A 3 3.64 -0.24 -4.62
CA TYR A 3 3.58 0.58 -5.84
C TYR A 3 3.70 -0.27 -7.12
N ARG A 4 4.65 -1.21 -7.15
CA ARG A 4 4.84 -2.08 -8.31
C ARG A 4 3.66 -3.01 -8.54
N ILE A 5 3.00 -3.49 -7.47
CA ILE A 5 1.81 -4.35 -7.57
C ILE A 5 0.63 -3.55 -8.12
N VAL A 6 0.35 -2.38 -7.55
CA VAL A 6 -0.76 -1.51 -7.98
C VAL A 6 -0.61 -1.03 -9.43
N HIS A 7 0.64 -0.79 -9.86
CA HIS A 7 0.95 -0.37 -11.22
C HIS A 7 1.29 -1.52 -12.18
N ASN A 8 1.02 -2.78 -11.80
CA ASN A 8 1.27 -3.98 -12.64
C ASN A 8 2.72 -4.11 -13.16
N LEU A 9 3.71 -3.63 -12.39
CA LEU A 9 5.15 -3.74 -12.68
C LEU A 9 5.77 -5.03 -12.11
N VAL A 10 4.94 -5.92 -11.59
CA VAL A 10 5.29 -7.26 -11.10
C VAL A 10 4.06 -8.15 -11.22
N ASP A 11 4.28 -9.43 -11.54
CA ASP A 11 3.21 -10.43 -11.63
C ASP A 11 2.88 -10.98 -10.24
N VAL A 12 2.04 -10.24 -9.50
CA VAL A 12 1.49 -10.65 -8.20
C VAL A 12 -0.02 -10.63 -8.31
N PRO A 13 -0.73 -11.72 -7.94
CA PRO A 13 -2.19 -11.74 -7.97
C PRO A 13 -2.79 -10.61 -7.12
N THR A 14 -3.50 -9.69 -7.77
CA THR A 14 -4.19 -8.56 -7.13
C THR A 14 -5.57 -8.94 -6.60
N THR A 15 -6.00 -10.18 -6.77
CA THR A 15 -7.28 -10.72 -6.27
C THR A 15 -7.45 -10.58 -4.75
N TYR A 16 -6.34 -10.49 -4.02
CA TYR A 16 -6.33 -10.29 -2.57
C TYR A 16 -6.37 -8.80 -2.16
N LEU A 17 -6.26 -7.88 -3.11
CA LEU A 17 -6.35 -6.43 -2.88
C LEU A 17 -7.80 -5.98 -3.07
N ILE A 18 -8.57 -5.99 -1.99
CA ILE A 18 -9.98 -5.58 -2.00
C ILE A 18 -10.03 -4.05 -1.85
N PRO A 19 -10.45 -3.28 -2.87
CA PRO A 19 -10.51 -1.83 -2.78
C PRO A 19 -11.55 -1.39 -1.75
N ILE A 20 -11.25 -0.32 -1.02
CA ILE A 20 -12.20 0.32 -0.10
C ILE A 20 -12.32 1.80 -0.41
N SER A 21 -13.55 2.32 -0.33
CA SER A 21 -13.77 3.76 -0.40
C SER A 21 -13.38 4.40 0.93
N SER A 22 -12.46 5.35 0.88
CA SER A 22 -12.05 6.12 2.06
C SER A 22 -12.19 7.61 1.77
N ALA A 23 -13.04 8.29 2.55
CA ALA A 23 -13.19 9.74 2.49
C ALA A 23 -12.03 10.49 3.18
N ARG A 24 -11.17 9.78 3.94
CA ARG A 24 -10.11 10.37 4.78
C ARG A 24 -8.70 9.84 4.46
N GLY A 25 -8.55 8.96 3.48
CA GLY A 25 -7.27 8.35 3.07
C GLY A 25 -6.89 8.71 1.63
N ASN A 26 -5.91 8.00 1.07
CA ASN A 26 -5.69 8.05 -0.38
C ASN A 26 -6.85 7.34 -1.13
N GLY A 27 -7.10 7.75 -2.38
CA GLY A 27 -8.17 7.24 -3.23
C GLY A 27 -7.99 5.79 -3.69
N THR A 28 -6.90 5.14 -3.29
CA THR A 28 -6.54 3.76 -3.65
C THR A 28 -6.25 2.94 -2.38
N CYS A 29 -7.13 3.02 -1.39
CA CYS A 29 -7.04 2.23 -0.17
C CYS A 29 -7.52 0.79 -0.40
N TYR A 30 -6.96 -0.15 0.35
CA TYR A 30 -7.39 -1.56 0.33
C TYR A 30 -7.76 -2.07 1.72
N LEU A 31 -8.64 -3.07 1.79
CA LEU A 31 -8.97 -3.75 3.04
C LEU A 31 -7.73 -4.46 3.58
N VAL A 32 -7.37 -4.21 4.84
CA VAL A 32 -6.31 -4.94 5.53
C VAL A 32 -6.86 -6.30 5.98
N PRO A 33 -6.30 -7.44 5.52
CA PRO A 33 -6.74 -8.75 6.00
C PRO A 33 -6.53 -8.89 7.50
N PHE A 34 -7.52 -9.46 8.19
CA PHE A 34 -7.46 -9.71 9.62
C PHE A 34 -6.94 -11.12 9.92
N ALA A 35 -6.05 -11.23 10.90
CA ALA A 35 -5.59 -12.50 11.45
C ALA A 35 -5.35 -12.37 12.95
N ARG A 36 -5.50 -13.45 13.72
CA ARG A 36 -5.19 -13.48 15.16
C ARG A 36 -3.71 -13.74 15.43
N THR A 37 -3.07 -14.56 14.59
CA THR A 37 -1.66 -14.91 14.74
C THR A 37 -0.78 -13.75 14.27
N GLU A 38 0.18 -13.35 15.11
CA GLU A 38 1.09 -12.24 14.81
C GLU A 38 1.88 -12.44 13.52
N SER A 39 2.39 -13.65 13.27
CA SER A 39 3.10 -13.98 12.03
C SER A 39 2.28 -13.72 10.77
N TYR A 40 0.96 -13.95 10.82
CA TYR A 40 0.06 -13.61 9.72
C TYR A 40 -0.22 -12.10 9.65
N GLN A 41 -0.37 -11.42 10.79
CA GLN A 41 -0.55 -9.96 10.81
C GLN A 41 0.66 -9.20 10.27
N LYS A 42 1.86 -9.73 10.48
CA LYS A 42 3.15 -9.21 10.03
C LYS A 42 3.61 -9.81 8.69
N SER A 43 2.77 -10.63 8.07
CA SER A 43 3.03 -11.12 6.72
C SER A 43 2.96 -10.00 5.69
N PHE A 44 3.43 -10.27 4.48
CA PHE A 44 3.61 -9.26 3.44
C PHE A 44 2.37 -8.40 3.18
N PHE A 45 1.20 -9.01 2.93
CA PHE A 45 0.01 -8.25 2.52
C PHE A 45 -0.56 -7.36 3.63
N PRO A 46 -0.90 -7.85 4.84
CA PRO A 46 -1.53 -7.00 5.84
C PRO A 46 -0.63 -5.85 6.29
N ASP A 47 0.69 -6.06 6.36
CA ASP A 47 1.64 -5.02 6.75
C ASP A 47 1.85 -4.00 5.62
N THR A 48 2.05 -4.48 4.39
CA THR A 48 2.23 -3.60 3.21
C THR A 48 0.98 -2.76 2.93
N ILE A 49 -0.23 -3.34 3.04
CA ILE A 49 -1.49 -2.62 2.84
C ILE A 49 -1.67 -1.56 3.94
N ARG A 50 -1.33 -1.86 5.20
CA ARG A 50 -1.36 -0.88 6.29
C ARG A 50 -0.49 0.33 6.00
N ILE A 51 0.75 0.09 5.55
CA ILE A 51 1.67 1.17 5.20
C ILE A 51 1.11 1.97 4.02
N TRP A 52 0.65 1.28 2.96
CA TRP A 52 0.09 1.92 1.77
C TRP A 52 -1.10 2.82 2.06
N ASN A 53 -2.06 2.36 2.87
CA ASN A 53 -3.24 3.14 3.22
C ASN A 53 -2.92 4.38 4.06
N ARG A 54 -1.75 4.44 4.71
CA ARG A 54 -1.27 5.61 5.45
C ARG A 54 -0.61 6.66 4.56
N LEU A 55 -0.23 6.31 3.32
CA LEU A 55 0.40 7.24 2.40
C LEU A 55 -0.59 8.31 1.95
N SER A 56 -0.11 9.54 1.76
CA SER A 56 -0.92 10.63 1.24
C SER A 56 -1.26 10.41 -0.23
N GLN A 57 -2.32 11.07 -0.70
CA GLN A 57 -2.71 10.99 -2.11
C GLN A 57 -1.58 11.40 -3.05
N THR A 58 -0.82 12.43 -2.69
CA THR A 58 0.33 12.94 -3.47
C THR A 58 1.34 11.83 -3.75
N ILE A 59 1.75 11.10 -2.72
CA ILE A 59 2.75 10.02 -2.82
C ILE A 59 2.21 8.89 -3.70
N VAL A 60 0.96 8.49 -3.48
CA VAL A 60 0.37 7.37 -4.23
C VAL A 60 0.14 7.72 -5.69
N SER A 61 -0.09 9.00 -6.01
CA SER A 61 -0.27 9.49 -7.37
C SER A 61 1.04 9.70 -8.16
N CYS A 62 2.21 9.39 -7.58
CA CYS A 62 3.49 9.51 -8.29
C CYS A 62 3.49 8.67 -9.58
N SER A 63 3.84 9.31 -10.70
CA SER A 63 3.84 8.68 -12.03
C SER A 63 4.99 7.68 -12.24
N THR A 64 6.06 7.77 -11.44
CA THR A 64 7.22 6.88 -11.54
C THR A 64 7.58 6.27 -10.19
N GLY A 65 8.16 5.06 -10.24
CA GLY A 65 8.66 4.40 -9.04
C GLY A 65 9.82 5.13 -8.35
N ASN A 66 10.59 5.92 -9.09
CA ASN A 66 11.69 6.72 -8.52
C ASN A 66 11.14 7.90 -7.72
N SER A 67 10.22 8.68 -8.28
CA SER A 67 9.56 9.78 -7.57
C SER A 67 8.82 9.26 -6.34
N PHE A 68 8.12 8.13 -6.46
CA PHE A 68 7.49 7.47 -5.30
C PHE A 68 8.51 7.15 -4.20
N LYS A 69 9.68 6.61 -4.57
CA LYS A 69 10.73 6.24 -3.61
C LYS A 69 11.29 7.47 -2.89
N GLU A 70 11.56 8.56 -3.61
CA GLU A 70 12.05 9.82 -3.04
C GLU A 70 11.04 10.40 -2.05
N GLU A 71 9.77 10.48 -2.44
CA GLU A 71 8.68 10.98 -1.60
C GLU A 71 8.47 10.12 -0.34
N VAL A 72 8.50 8.78 -0.46
CA VAL A 72 8.40 7.88 0.70
C VAL A 72 9.62 8.01 1.63
N GLN A 73 10.81 8.30 1.11
CA GLN A 73 11.99 8.53 1.96
C GLN A 73 11.92 9.85 2.73
N SER A 74 11.14 10.82 2.25
CA SER A 74 10.96 12.12 2.92
C SER A 74 10.06 12.05 4.16
N ILE A 75 9.26 10.98 4.30
CA ILE A 75 8.34 10.78 5.42
C ILE A 75 8.90 9.82 6.47
N SER A 76 8.71 10.15 7.74
CA SER A 76 8.99 9.23 8.84
C SER A 76 7.77 8.33 9.07
N LEU A 77 7.82 7.10 8.56
CA LEU A 77 6.82 6.06 8.84
C LEU A 77 7.12 5.48 10.24
N LYS A 78 6.26 5.77 11.22
CA LYS A 78 6.30 5.17 12.56
C LYS A 78 5.53 3.85 12.63
#